data_AF-A0A9W2XXZ1-F1
#
_entry.id   AF-A0A9W2XXZ1-F1
#
_cell.length_a   1.000
_cell.length_b   1.000
_cell.length_c   1.000
_cell.angle_alpha   90.00
_cell.angle_beta   90.00
_cell.angle_gamma   90.00
#
_symmetry.space_group_name_H-M   'P 1'
#
loop_
_entity.id
_entity.type
_entity.pdbx_description
1 polymer ?
#
loop_
_entity_poly.entity_id
_entity_poly.type
_entity_poly.pdbx_seq_one_letter_code
_entity_poly.pdbx_strand_id
1 'polypeptide(L)'
;MFMLSLQFSLCPFHHFRMALHGILGAKPEFPNYKPPPLHIYVVAVQDQPKVLSWDFSSSDAKPGRKINNKIVILSDGQTVTKMTVYENQACKFIPGSSYILRGYILKGESPPYHLTLTRDTQVFRGASITINDVLIKEGEALLQPTSVLTPLAEVSGQRDFMTIKGEVIEVSSVKKVLFGKEAIPLRNLTLRKDKIRASICLWQEASMADIQLGSHMRISHLKGKHSGYGLQLQSTNYTTLEEINTSEENADDVVGVMDSETPGFVNLLLAVVSIDHSKWDPFEVQLSNGPVRVMYKRSGNVITDIYSL
;
A
#
# COMPACT_ATOMS: atom_id res chain seq x y z
N MET A 1 -9.37 -37.50 -69.55
CA MET A 1 -9.22 -37.86 -68.12
C MET A 1 -7.97 -37.16 -67.61
N PHE A 2 -8.09 -35.90 -67.19
CA PHE A 2 -7.01 -35.12 -66.60
C PHE A 2 -7.50 -34.69 -65.22
N MET A 3 -6.96 -35.33 -64.17
CA MET A 3 -7.15 -34.91 -62.78
C MET A 3 -6.19 -33.76 -62.51
N LEU A 4 -6.73 -32.54 -62.37
CA LEU A 4 -6.04 -31.39 -61.80
C LEU A 4 -6.18 -31.48 -60.27
N SER A 5 -5.10 -31.88 -59.58
CA SER A 5 -5.02 -31.75 -58.13
C SER A 5 -4.74 -30.29 -57.78
N LEU A 6 -5.75 -29.57 -57.30
CA LEU A 6 -5.54 -28.29 -56.62
C LEU A 6 -4.88 -28.54 -55.26
N GLN A 7 -3.58 -28.33 -55.18
CA GLN A 7 -2.90 -28.11 -53.90
C GLN A 7 -3.26 -26.70 -53.42
N PHE A 8 -4.20 -26.62 -52.47
CA PHE A 8 -4.38 -25.42 -51.66
C PHE A 8 -3.15 -25.27 -50.76
N SER A 9 -2.22 -24.42 -51.18
CA SER A 9 -1.18 -23.87 -50.32
C SER A 9 -1.85 -23.04 -49.22
N LEU A 10 -2.03 -23.64 -48.04
CA LEU A 10 -2.35 -22.93 -46.81
C LEU A 10 -1.19 -21.98 -46.50
N CYS A 11 -1.33 -20.71 -46.87
CA CYS A 11 -0.46 -19.65 -46.36
C CYS A 11 -0.53 -19.68 -44.82
N PRO A 12 0.60 -19.79 -44.11
CA PRO A 12 0.58 -19.69 -42.66
C PRO A 12 0.13 -18.26 -42.30
N PHE A 13 -0.90 -18.16 -41.45
CA PHE A 13 -1.23 -16.93 -40.73
C PHE A 13 -0.07 -16.57 -39.80
N HIS A 14 1.01 -16.05 -40.36
CA HIS A 14 2.17 -15.51 -39.68
C HIS A 14 2.22 -14.03 -40.03
N HIS A 15 1.53 -13.19 -39.25
CA HIS A 15 1.57 -11.71 -39.16
C HIS A 15 0.23 -11.29 -38.51
N PHE A 16 0.09 -10.69 -37.33
CA PHE A 16 0.93 -9.78 -36.55
C PHE A 16 0.73 -10.10 -35.06
N ARG A 17 1.72 -10.69 -34.40
CA ARG A 17 1.83 -10.60 -32.94
C ARG A 17 3.02 -9.71 -32.65
N MET A 18 2.76 -8.48 -32.22
CA MET A 18 3.83 -7.62 -31.73
C MET A 18 4.15 -8.02 -30.29
N ALA A 19 5.43 -8.07 -29.94
CA ALA A 19 5.88 -8.27 -28.57
C ALA A 19 5.37 -7.13 -27.68
N LEU A 20 5.00 -7.46 -26.45
CA LEU A 20 4.50 -6.52 -25.44
C LEU A 20 5.45 -5.34 -25.30
N HIS A 21 6.75 -5.58 -25.16
CA HIS A 21 7.75 -4.51 -25.08
C HIS A 21 7.69 -3.55 -26.28
N GLY A 22 7.59 -4.09 -27.50
CA GLY A 22 7.47 -3.29 -28.72
C GLY A 22 6.20 -2.44 -28.73
N ILE A 23 5.08 -3.00 -28.27
CA ILE A 23 3.80 -2.29 -28.17
C ILE A 23 3.87 -1.16 -27.14
N LEU A 24 4.47 -1.40 -25.97
CA LEU A 24 4.58 -0.37 -24.92
C LEU A 24 5.60 0.72 -25.27
N GLY A 25 6.55 0.44 -26.17
CA GLY A 25 7.55 1.39 -26.66
C GLY A 25 7.10 2.24 -27.86
N ALA A 26 6.21 1.71 -28.71
CA ALA A 26 5.82 2.36 -29.94
C ALA A 26 4.60 3.28 -29.75
N LYS A 27 4.82 4.60 -29.78
CA LYS A 27 3.71 5.56 -29.87
C LYS A 27 3.09 5.47 -31.26
N PRO A 28 1.77 5.41 -31.38
CA PRO A 28 1.15 5.57 -32.67
C PRO A 28 1.06 7.04 -33.06
N GLU A 29 1.47 7.36 -34.28
CA GLU A 29 1.44 8.73 -34.80
C GLU A 29 0.02 9.23 -35.16
N PHE A 30 -0.99 8.36 -35.11
CA PHE A 30 -2.32 8.64 -35.68
C PHE A 30 -3.45 8.66 -34.62
N PRO A 31 -4.42 9.59 -34.77
CA PRO A 31 -5.53 9.78 -33.82
C PRO A 31 -6.48 8.59 -33.67
N ASN A 32 -6.38 7.57 -34.53
CA ASN A 32 -7.23 6.37 -34.52
C ASN A 32 -6.44 5.06 -34.46
N TYR A 33 -5.22 5.08 -33.93
CA TYR A 33 -4.46 3.86 -33.82
C TYR A 33 -5.18 2.82 -32.95
N LYS A 34 -5.36 1.64 -33.53
CA LYS A 34 -5.83 0.46 -32.84
C LYS A 34 -4.64 -0.48 -32.73
N PRO A 35 -4.13 -0.75 -31.51
CA PRO A 35 -3.04 -1.69 -31.36
C PRO A 35 -3.47 -3.08 -31.89
N PRO A 36 -2.53 -3.86 -32.44
CA PRO A 36 -2.84 -5.21 -32.88
C PRO A 36 -3.24 -6.10 -31.70
N PRO A 37 -3.86 -7.27 -31.97
CA PRO A 37 -4.15 -8.23 -30.92
C PRO A 37 -2.88 -8.61 -30.13
N LEU A 38 -3.00 -8.62 -28.81
CA LEU A 38 -1.90 -8.91 -27.90
C LEU A 38 -2.12 -10.23 -27.19
N HIS A 39 -1.21 -11.19 -27.36
CA HIS A 39 -1.24 -12.47 -26.65
C HIS A 39 -0.46 -12.33 -25.34
N ILE A 40 -1.16 -12.47 -24.23
CA ILE A 40 -0.64 -12.31 -22.87
C ILE A 40 -0.85 -13.58 -22.05
N TYR A 41 -0.08 -13.69 -20.98
CA TYR A 41 -0.27 -14.58 -19.86
C TYR A 41 -0.40 -13.75 -18.59
N VAL A 42 -1.33 -14.15 -17.73
CA VAL A 42 -1.59 -13.48 -16.45
C VAL A 42 -0.67 -14.09 -15.41
N VAL A 43 0.36 -13.35 -15.02
CA VAL A 43 1.34 -13.78 -14.00
C VAL A 43 0.69 -13.77 -12.63
N ALA A 44 0.10 -12.63 -12.25
CA ALA A 44 -0.49 -12.44 -10.94
C ALA A 44 -1.67 -11.46 -11.01
N VAL A 45 -2.57 -11.57 -10.04
CA VAL A 45 -3.71 -10.68 -9.85
C VAL A 45 -3.80 -10.28 -8.39
N GLN A 46 -3.95 -8.99 -8.12
CA GLN A 46 -4.11 -8.45 -6.77
C GLN A 46 -5.36 -7.57 -6.71
N ASP A 47 -6.17 -7.75 -5.67
CA ASP A 47 -7.29 -6.86 -5.40
C ASP A 47 -6.79 -5.48 -4.96
N GLN A 48 -7.38 -4.44 -5.54
CA GLN A 48 -7.09 -3.05 -5.23
C GLN A 48 -8.41 -2.30 -5.00
N PRO A 49 -9.06 -2.53 -3.85
CA PRO A 49 -10.24 -1.76 -3.48
C PRO A 49 -9.87 -0.28 -3.37
N LYS A 50 -10.74 0.59 -3.88
CA LYS A 50 -10.55 2.04 -3.83
C LYS A 50 -11.84 2.74 -3.44
N VAL A 51 -11.73 3.73 -2.56
CA VAL A 51 -12.82 4.63 -2.22
C VAL A 51 -12.87 5.76 -3.25
N LEU A 52 -14.00 5.89 -3.94
CA LEU A 52 -14.23 6.90 -4.99
C LEU A 52 -14.86 8.19 -4.44
N SER A 53 -15.53 8.12 -3.31
CA SER A 53 -16.11 9.29 -2.66
C SER A 53 -16.05 9.15 -1.15
N TRP A 54 -15.94 10.29 -0.48
CA TRP A 54 -15.88 10.39 0.97
C TRP A 54 -17.03 11.26 1.46
N ASP A 55 -17.71 10.79 2.49
CA ASP A 55 -18.72 11.56 3.22
C ASP A 55 -18.06 12.24 4.44
N PHE A 56 -18.33 13.54 4.59
CA PHE A 56 -17.84 14.38 5.68
C PHE A 56 -19.01 14.98 6.48
N SER A 57 -20.19 14.35 6.45
CA SER A 57 -21.36 14.76 7.20
C SER A 57 -21.18 14.65 8.73
N SER A 58 -20.32 13.73 9.18
CA SER A 58 -19.91 13.57 10.57
C SER A 58 -18.58 14.29 10.88
N SER A 59 -18.22 14.32 12.17
CA SER A 59 -16.88 14.77 12.63
C SER A 59 -15.72 14.06 11.94
N ASP A 60 -15.95 12.82 11.52
CA ASP A 60 -14.99 12.00 10.78
C ASP A 60 -15.40 11.76 9.33
N ALA A 61 -14.41 11.48 8.49
CA ALA A 61 -14.64 11.07 7.10
C ALA A 61 -15.06 9.60 7.03
N LYS A 62 -16.09 9.30 6.23
CA LYS A 62 -16.55 7.93 5.99
C LYS A 62 -16.43 7.57 4.51
N PRO A 63 -16.02 6.34 4.17
CA PRO A 63 -16.00 5.93 2.78
C PRO A 63 -17.43 5.86 2.24
N GLY A 64 -17.69 6.58 1.16
CA GLY A 64 -18.95 6.54 0.42
C GLY A 64 -18.93 5.40 -0.60
N ARG A 65 -18.82 5.74 -1.89
CA ARG A 65 -18.79 4.73 -2.96
C ARG A 65 -17.42 4.06 -3.01
N LYS A 66 -17.40 2.73 -3.02
CA LYS A 66 -16.19 1.91 -3.23
C LYS A 66 -16.23 1.24 -4.60
N ILE A 67 -15.06 0.93 -5.14
CA ILE A 67 -14.89 0.09 -6.34
C ILE A 67 -13.82 -0.96 -6.06
N ASN A 68 -14.07 -2.18 -6.53
CA ASN A 68 -13.14 -3.30 -6.38
C ASN A 68 -12.38 -3.54 -7.69
N ASN A 69 -11.42 -2.64 -7.96
CA ASN A 69 -10.51 -2.84 -9.09
C ASN A 69 -9.51 -3.94 -8.76
N LYS A 70 -8.89 -4.48 -9.81
CA LYS A 70 -7.74 -5.39 -9.67
C LYS A 70 -6.54 -4.81 -10.38
N ILE A 71 -5.36 -5.06 -9.85
CA ILE A 71 -4.11 -4.96 -10.59
C ILE A 71 -3.79 -6.34 -11.15
N VAL A 72 -3.52 -6.41 -12.45
CA VAL A 72 -3.05 -7.63 -13.11
C VAL A 72 -1.65 -7.41 -13.65
N ILE A 73 -0.81 -8.42 -13.48
CA ILE A 73 0.52 -8.50 -14.08
C ILE A 73 0.42 -9.38 -15.30
N LEU A 74 0.83 -8.84 -16.43
CA LEU A 74 0.74 -9.47 -17.74
C LEU A 74 2.15 -9.68 -18.30
N SER A 75 2.33 -10.76 -19.03
CA SER A 75 3.56 -11.01 -19.78
C SER A 75 3.26 -11.65 -21.14
N ASP A 76 4.11 -11.38 -22.12
CA ASP A 76 4.12 -12.07 -23.42
C ASP A 76 5.15 -13.21 -23.47
N GLY A 77 5.78 -13.55 -22.35
CA GLY A 77 6.89 -14.50 -22.26
C GLY A 77 8.27 -13.86 -22.39
N GLN A 78 8.37 -12.56 -22.68
CA GLN A 78 9.62 -11.83 -22.78
C GLN A 78 9.70 -10.65 -21.81
N THR A 79 8.60 -9.92 -21.62
CA THR A 79 8.53 -8.81 -20.67
C THR A 79 7.30 -8.88 -19.78
N VAL A 80 7.31 -8.12 -18.69
CA VAL A 80 6.17 -7.95 -17.79
C VAL A 80 5.65 -6.52 -17.82
N THR A 81 4.34 -6.37 -17.61
CA THR A 81 3.73 -5.07 -17.39
C THR A 81 2.58 -5.17 -16.42
N LYS A 82 2.25 -4.03 -15.81
CA LYS A 82 1.15 -3.89 -14.88
C LYS A 82 -0.03 -3.20 -15.58
N MET A 83 -1.24 -3.71 -15.36
CA MET A 83 -2.46 -3.10 -15.86
C MET A 83 -3.51 -3.03 -14.75
N THR A 84 -4.27 -1.94 -14.71
CA THR A 84 -5.45 -1.83 -13.83
C THR A 84 -6.66 -2.36 -14.58
N VAL A 85 -7.38 -3.30 -13.98
CA VAL A 85 -8.62 -3.87 -14.49
C VAL A 85 -9.77 -3.40 -13.62
N TYR A 86 -10.74 -2.76 -14.26
CA TYR A 86 -11.95 -2.29 -13.58
C TYR A 86 -12.87 -3.45 -13.20
N GLU A 87 -13.63 -3.25 -12.13
CA GLU A 87 -14.50 -4.26 -11.49
C GLU A 87 -15.34 -5.09 -12.49
N ASN A 88 -15.92 -4.45 -13.51
CA ASN A 88 -16.76 -5.11 -14.52
C ASN A 88 -16.01 -6.09 -15.44
N GLN A 89 -14.69 -6.06 -15.48
CA GLN A 89 -13.84 -6.94 -16.30
C GLN A 89 -12.88 -7.77 -15.45
N ALA A 90 -12.86 -7.57 -14.13
CA ALA A 90 -11.93 -8.19 -13.20
C ALA A 90 -12.00 -9.72 -13.20
N CYS A 91 -13.19 -10.31 -13.34
CA CYS A 91 -13.38 -11.76 -13.35
C CYS A 91 -12.82 -12.47 -14.60
N LYS A 92 -12.43 -11.72 -15.65
CA LYS A 92 -11.92 -12.30 -16.90
C LYS A 92 -10.47 -12.77 -16.81
N PHE A 93 -9.72 -12.30 -15.81
CA PHE A 93 -8.28 -12.54 -15.69
C PHE A 93 -8.01 -13.50 -14.53
N ILE A 94 -7.54 -14.69 -14.87
CA ILE A 94 -7.17 -15.75 -13.93
C ILE A 94 -5.65 -15.93 -13.99
N PRO A 95 -4.92 -15.87 -12.86
CA PRO A 95 -3.51 -16.19 -12.80
C PRO A 95 -3.22 -17.56 -13.45
N GLY A 96 -2.10 -17.68 -14.15
CA GLY A 96 -1.72 -18.93 -14.81
C GLY A 96 -2.37 -19.17 -16.18
N SER A 97 -3.24 -18.26 -16.63
CA SER A 97 -3.95 -18.40 -17.91
C SER A 97 -3.45 -17.42 -18.97
N SER A 98 -3.51 -17.86 -20.24
CA SER A 98 -3.21 -17.02 -21.40
C SER A 98 -4.46 -16.51 -22.12
N TYR A 99 -4.37 -15.28 -22.63
CA TYR A 99 -5.46 -14.58 -23.30
C TYR A 99 -4.97 -13.79 -24.51
N ILE A 100 -5.85 -13.55 -25.48
CA ILE A 100 -5.64 -12.60 -26.56
C ILE A 100 -6.53 -11.38 -26.30
N LEU A 101 -5.90 -10.21 -26.17
CA LEU A 101 -6.57 -8.92 -25.99
C LEU A 101 -6.74 -8.23 -27.33
N ARG A 102 -7.94 -7.73 -27.62
CA ARG A 102 -8.25 -6.93 -28.83
C ARG A 102 -9.05 -5.69 -28.46
N GLY A 103 -8.74 -4.55 -29.06
CA GLY A 103 -9.47 -3.30 -28.81
C GLY A 103 -9.11 -2.63 -27.48
N TYR A 104 -7.94 -2.93 -26.93
CA TYR A 104 -7.35 -2.15 -25.83
C TYR A 104 -6.73 -0.85 -26.37
N ILE A 105 -6.41 0.07 -25.47
CA ILE A 105 -5.72 1.32 -25.81
C ILE A 105 -4.44 1.46 -24.99
N LEU A 106 -3.51 2.28 -25.48
CA LEU A 106 -2.29 2.67 -24.79
C LEU A 106 -2.42 4.12 -24.30
N LYS A 107 -2.05 4.38 -23.05
CA LYS A 107 -2.06 5.71 -22.44
C LYS A 107 -0.69 6.08 -21.88
N GLY A 108 -0.38 7.37 -21.85
CA GLY A 108 0.88 7.90 -21.34
C GLY A 108 1.38 9.04 -22.22
N GLU A 109 2.17 9.94 -21.67
CA GLU A 109 2.77 11.04 -22.42
C GLU A 109 4.04 10.57 -23.17
N SER A 110 4.81 9.68 -22.54
CA SER A 110 6.01 9.03 -23.07
C SER A 110 6.02 7.53 -22.76
N PRO A 111 6.80 6.72 -23.51
CA PRO A 111 7.01 5.32 -23.19
C PRO A 111 7.70 5.12 -21.81
N PRO A 112 7.47 3.97 -21.14
CA PRO A 112 6.58 2.90 -21.54
C PRO A 112 5.10 3.28 -21.35
N TYR A 113 4.29 3.04 -22.38
CA TYR A 113 2.85 3.28 -22.30
C TYR A 113 2.15 2.29 -21.38
N HIS A 114 0.99 2.67 -20.86
CA HIS A 114 0.14 1.86 -20.00
C HIS A 114 -1.01 1.25 -20.79
N LEU A 115 -1.16 -0.08 -20.69
CA LEU A 115 -2.33 -0.78 -21.22
C LEU A 115 -3.58 -0.33 -20.46
N THR A 116 -4.64 -0.01 -21.20
CA THR A 116 -5.94 0.33 -20.64
C THR A 116 -7.02 -0.44 -21.38
N LEU A 117 -7.87 -1.14 -20.62
CA LEU A 117 -9.06 -1.78 -21.16
C LEU A 117 -10.19 -0.76 -21.33
N THR A 118 -10.90 -0.87 -22.44
CA THR A 118 -12.11 -0.10 -22.74
C THR A 118 -13.33 -1.02 -22.69
N ARG A 119 -14.53 -0.45 -22.89
CA ARG A 119 -15.77 -1.23 -23.02
C ARG A 119 -15.74 -2.13 -24.26
N ASP A 120 -15.01 -1.73 -25.30
CA ASP A 120 -14.87 -2.46 -26.56
C ASP A 120 -13.74 -3.51 -26.51
N THR A 121 -12.99 -3.58 -25.41
CA THR A 121 -11.91 -4.56 -25.29
C THR A 121 -12.49 -5.96 -25.15
N GLN A 122 -12.13 -6.81 -26.11
CA GLN A 122 -12.46 -8.22 -26.14
C GLN A 122 -11.30 -9.03 -25.59
N VAL A 123 -11.63 -10.03 -24.75
CA VAL A 123 -10.68 -10.92 -24.09
C VAL A 123 -11.01 -12.34 -24.53
N PHE A 124 -10.13 -12.96 -25.29
CA PHE A 124 -10.28 -14.33 -25.78
C PHE A 124 -9.31 -15.25 -25.04
N ARG A 125 -9.68 -16.52 -24.81
CA ARG A 125 -8.72 -17.52 -24.33
C ARG A 125 -7.64 -17.75 -25.40
N GLY A 126 -6.38 -17.75 -24.99
CA GLY A 126 -5.23 -17.97 -25.87
C GLY A 126 -4.54 -19.30 -25.59
N ALA A 127 -3.70 -19.74 -26.52
CA ALA A 127 -2.76 -20.84 -26.27
C ALA A 127 -1.83 -20.49 -25.08
N SER A 128 -1.33 -21.49 -24.36
CA SER A 128 -0.40 -21.27 -23.25
C SER A 128 0.86 -20.56 -23.71
N ILE A 129 1.37 -19.64 -22.89
CA ILE A 129 2.68 -18.99 -23.06
C ILE A 129 3.58 -19.51 -21.94
N THR A 130 4.73 -20.06 -22.32
CA THR A 130 5.76 -20.45 -21.35
C THR A 130 6.42 -19.20 -20.78
N ILE A 131 6.48 -19.10 -19.46
CA ILE A 131 7.12 -18.01 -18.74
C ILE A 131 8.24 -18.57 -17.87
N ASN A 132 9.35 -17.85 -17.79
CA ASN A 132 10.47 -18.19 -16.91
C ASN A 132 10.27 -17.59 -15.50
N ASP A 133 10.95 -18.19 -14.51
CA ASP A 133 10.84 -17.77 -13.11
C ASP A 133 11.33 -16.32 -12.86
N VAL A 134 12.22 -15.82 -13.72
CA VAL A 134 12.74 -14.44 -13.62
C VAL A 134 11.62 -13.43 -13.85
N LEU A 135 10.82 -13.61 -14.90
CA LEU A 135 9.68 -12.74 -15.21
C LEU A 135 8.56 -12.88 -14.18
N ILE A 136 8.37 -14.07 -13.60
CA ILE A 136 7.42 -14.23 -12.49
C ILE A 136 7.83 -13.35 -11.31
N LYS A 137 9.09 -13.44 -10.87
CA LYS A 137 9.64 -12.62 -9.78
C LYS A 137 9.60 -11.12 -10.07
N GLU A 138 9.95 -10.72 -11.29
CA GLU A 138 9.86 -9.32 -11.73
C GLU A 138 8.41 -8.83 -11.67
N GLY A 139 7.47 -9.66 -12.12
CA GLY A 139 6.05 -9.39 -12.06
C GLY A 139 5.51 -9.23 -10.64
N GLU A 140 5.90 -10.11 -9.72
CA GLU A 140 5.56 -10.02 -8.31
C GLU A 140 6.10 -8.74 -7.67
N ALA A 141 7.33 -8.34 -8.01
CA ALA A 141 7.92 -7.08 -7.56
C ALA A 141 7.17 -5.83 -8.05
N LEU A 142 6.41 -5.90 -9.16
CA LEU A 142 5.55 -4.81 -9.62
C LEU A 142 4.28 -4.65 -8.77
N LEU A 143 3.80 -5.72 -8.12
CA LEU A 143 2.65 -5.69 -7.22
C LEU A 143 3.03 -5.13 -5.85
N GLN A 144 4.20 -5.54 -5.35
CA GLN A 144 4.73 -5.13 -4.06
C GLN A 144 6.15 -4.59 -4.26
N PRO A 145 6.28 -3.30 -4.62
CA PRO A 145 7.60 -2.73 -4.86
C PRO A 145 8.41 -2.71 -3.57
N THR A 146 9.72 -2.92 -3.67
CA THR A 146 10.60 -2.93 -2.50
C THR A 146 10.50 -1.62 -1.72
N SER A 147 10.34 -1.73 -0.39
CA SER A 147 10.39 -0.60 0.52
C SER A 147 11.48 -0.82 1.56
N VAL A 148 12.58 -0.07 1.43
CA VAL A 148 13.76 -0.21 2.29
C VAL A 148 13.50 0.43 3.65
N LEU A 149 13.91 -0.22 4.74
CA LEU A 149 13.90 0.38 6.06
C LEU A 149 14.93 1.50 6.13
N THR A 150 14.47 2.73 6.28
CA THR A 150 15.29 3.94 6.28
C THR A 150 15.29 4.56 7.68
N PRO A 151 16.47 4.80 8.29
CA PRO A 151 16.57 5.60 9.51
C PRO A 151 15.99 7.01 9.32
N LEU A 152 15.33 7.58 10.33
CA LEU A 152 14.71 8.92 10.20
C LEU A 152 15.72 10.00 9.78
N ALA A 153 16.99 9.85 10.15
CA ALA A 153 18.09 10.76 9.78
C ALA A 153 18.36 10.81 8.26
N GLU A 154 18.04 9.72 7.54
CA GLU A 154 18.46 9.51 6.14
C GLU A 154 17.30 9.70 5.14
N VAL A 155 16.10 10.03 5.64
CA VAL A 155 14.88 10.16 4.84
C VAL A 155 15.03 11.17 3.70
N SER A 156 15.80 12.24 3.90
CA SER A 156 16.03 13.28 2.89
C SER A 156 16.83 12.83 1.67
N GLY A 157 17.64 11.77 1.80
CA GLY A 157 18.43 11.22 0.71
C GLY A 157 17.68 10.19 -0.15
N GLN A 158 16.53 9.71 0.31
CA GLN A 158 15.82 8.60 -0.34
C GLN A 158 14.84 9.07 -1.41
N ARG A 159 14.97 8.50 -2.62
CA ARG A 159 14.08 8.76 -3.76
C ARG A 159 13.02 7.68 -3.96
N ASP A 160 13.36 6.45 -3.58
CA ASP A 160 12.48 5.29 -3.74
C ASP A 160 11.51 5.14 -2.56
N PHE A 161 10.68 4.10 -2.61
CA PHE A 161 9.78 3.77 -1.52
C PHE A 161 10.57 3.44 -0.26
N MET A 162 10.20 4.06 0.85
CA MET A 162 10.88 3.88 2.13
C MET A 162 9.92 3.45 3.23
N THR A 163 10.46 2.69 4.16
CA THR A 163 9.80 2.29 5.40
C THR A 163 10.50 2.99 6.56
N ILE A 164 9.74 3.58 7.46
CA ILE A 164 10.28 4.22 8.66
C ILE A 164 9.64 3.64 9.92
N LYS A 165 10.35 3.80 11.04
CA LYS A 165 9.87 3.41 12.36
C LYS A 165 10.09 4.54 13.37
N GLY A 166 9.14 4.71 14.27
CA GLY A 166 9.26 5.68 15.36
C GLY A 166 8.01 5.74 16.24
N GLU A 167 8.12 6.48 17.32
CA GLU A 167 7.03 6.83 18.23
C GLU A 167 6.18 7.95 17.61
N VAL A 168 4.87 7.81 17.66
CA VAL A 168 3.92 8.82 17.21
C VAL A 168 3.83 9.93 18.26
N ILE A 169 4.37 11.11 17.96
CA ILE A 169 4.40 12.24 18.89
C ILE A 169 3.35 13.31 18.59
N GLU A 170 2.86 13.37 17.36
CA GLU A 170 1.84 14.32 16.94
C GLU A 170 0.93 13.63 15.93
N VAL A 171 -0.38 13.86 16.05
CA VAL A 171 -1.39 13.35 15.12
C VAL A 171 -2.47 14.40 14.97
N SER A 172 -2.75 14.82 13.75
CA SER A 172 -3.85 15.74 13.48
C SER A 172 -5.18 15.00 13.39
N SER A 173 -6.28 15.75 13.54
CA SER A 173 -7.59 15.30 13.06
C SER A 173 -7.56 15.09 11.54
N VAL A 174 -8.50 14.28 11.04
CA VAL A 174 -8.71 14.10 9.59
C VAL A 174 -9.25 15.41 9.00
N LYS A 175 -8.60 15.90 7.96
CA LYS A 175 -8.95 17.13 7.25
C LYS A 175 -9.59 16.81 5.91
N LYS A 176 -10.59 17.61 5.53
CA LYS A 176 -11.18 17.59 4.20
C LYS A 176 -10.34 18.45 3.26
N VAL A 177 -9.79 17.86 2.20
CA VAL A 177 -9.06 18.58 1.15
C VAL A 177 -9.79 18.42 -0.18
N LEU A 178 -9.95 19.52 -0.92
CA LEU A 178 -10.53 19.49 -2.25
C LEU A 178 -9.44 19.21 -3.29
N PHE A 179 -9.64 18.18 -4.11
CA PHE A 179 -8.79 17.86 -5.25
C PHE A 179 -9.66 17.81 -6.51
N GLY A 180 -9.62 18.89 -7.29
CA GLY A 180 -10.59 19.10 -8.38
C GLY A 180 -12.01 19.25 -7.81
N LYS A 181 -12.91 18.34 -8.18
CA LYS A 181 -14.30 18.30 -7.70
C LYS A 181 -14.53 17.33 -6.54
N GLU A 182 -13.50 16.58 -6.15
CA GLU A 182 -13.61 15.53 -5.14
C GLU A 182 -13.07 16.02 -3.79
N ALA A 183 -13.72 15.61 -2.70
CA ALA A 183 -13.24 15.81 -1.35
C ALA A 183 -12.50 14.55 -0.88
N ILE A 184 -11.27 14.72 -0.41
CA ILE A 184 -10.35 13.65 -0.03
C ILE A 184 -9.90 13.87 1.42
N PRO A 185 -9.90 12.81 2.26
CA PRO A 185 -9.41 12.92 3.62
C PRO A 185 -7.88 12.92 3.63
N LEU A 186 -7.34 13.74 4.53
CA LEU A 186 -5.91 13.89 4.75
C LEU A 186 -5.65 13.95 6.26
N ARG A 187 -4.64 13.22 6.73
CA ARG A 187 -4.22 13.24 8.14
C ARG A 187 -2.71 13.40 8.21
N ASN A 188 -2.25 14.35 9.02
CA ASN A 188 -0.82 14.52 9.26
C ASN A 188 -0.45 13.85 10.58
N LEU A 189 0.75 13.28 10.65
CA LEU A 189 1.35 12.80 11.89
C LEU A 189 2.86 13.03 11.86
N THR A 190 3.47 13.05 13.04
CA THR A 190 4.91 13.17 13.21
C THR A 190 5.42 11.95 13.96
N LEU A 191 6.35 11.22 13.34
CA LEU A 191 7.10 10.17 14.03
C LEU A 191 8.40 10.75 14.60
N ARG A 192 8.77 10.27 15.79
CA ARG A 192 10.05 10.56 16.45
C ARG A 192 10.81 9.26 16.65
N LYS A 193 12.11 9.31 16.38
CA LYS A 193 13.07 8.32 16.84
C LYS A 193 14.30 9.07 17.30
N ASP A 194 14.71 8.83 18.54
CA ASP A 194 15.75 9.61 19.22
C ASP A 194 15.39 11.12 19.23
N LYS A 195 16.29 11.98 18.73
CA LYS A 195 16.07 13.43 18.62
C LYS A 195 15.53 13.86 17.24
N ILE A 196 15.27 12.92 16.34
CA ILE A 196 14.92 13.19 14.95
C ILE A 196 13.41 13.00 14.76
N ARG A 197 12.81 13.93 14.01
CA ARG A 197 11.38 13.94 13.71
C ARG A 197 11.16 13.81 12.20
N ALA A 198 10.12 13.09 11.81
CA ALA A 198 9.69 12.98 10.42
C ALA A 198 8.19 13.26 10.31
N SER A 199 7.85 14.28 9.51
CA SER A 199 6.47 14.65 9.23
C SER A 199 5.90 13.82 8.09
N ILE A 200 4.75 13.20 8.31
CA ILE A 200 4.08 12.29 7.38
C ILE A 200 2.67 12.79 7.09
N CYS A 201 2.27 12.67 5.83
CA CYS A 201 0.98 13.05 5.31
C CYS A 201 0.31 11.81 4.72
N LEU A 202 -0.72 11.35 5.41
CA LEU A 202 -1.55 10.22 5.00
C LEU A 202 -2.74 10.73 4.19
N TRP A 203 -2.98 10.10 3.05
CA TRP A 203 -4.06 10.43 2.11
C TRP A 203 -5.07 9.30 2.02
N GLN A 204 -6.32 9.65 1.70
CA GLN A 204 -7.39 8.69 1.39
C GLN A 204 -7.52 7.61 2.48
N GLU A 205 -7.55 6.34 2.13
CA GLU A 205 -7.75 5.22 3.06
C GLU A 205 -6.69 5.20 4.16
N ALA A 206 -5.43 5.53 3.86
CA ALA A 206 -4.35 5.56 4.86
C ALA A 206 -4.61 6.61 5.95
N SER A 207 -5.29 7.72 5.62
CA SER A 207 -5.63 8.76 6.60
C SER A 207 -6.65 8.33 7.65
N MET A 208 -7.38 7.25 7.37
CA MET A 208 -8.40 6.67 8.25
C MET A 208 -7.88 5.56 9.15
N ALA A 209 -6.57 5.27 9.10
CA ALA A 209 -5.95 4.30 10.00
C ALA A 209 -6.15 4.76 11.45
N ASP A 210 -6.46 3.80 12.33
CA ASP A 210 -6.48 4.04 13.77
C ASP A 210 -5.03 4.21 14.24
N ILE A 211 -4.72 5.40 14.75
CA ILE A 211 -3.36 5.81 15.11
C ILE A 211 -3.45 6.55 16.43
N GLN A 212 -2.76 6.00 17.43
CA GLN A 212 -2.74 6.54 18.78
C GLN A 212 -1.44 7.31 19.03
N LEU A 213 -1.55 8.45 19.73
CA LEU A 213 -0.38 9.17 20.26
C LEU A 213 0.37 8.28 21.26
N GLY A 214 1.70 8.27 21.19
CA GLY A 214 2.59 7.43 22.01
C GLY A 214 2.87 6.04 21.42
N SER A 215 2.07 5.57 20.46
CA SER A 215 2.31 4.27 19.81
C SER A 215 3.59 4.26 18.98
N HIS A 216 4.24 3.10 18.90
CA HIS A 216 5.37 2.89 17.99
C HIS A 216 4.85 2.30 16.69
N MET A 217 5.17 2.93 15.57
CA MET A 217 4.66 2.52 14.27
C MET A 217 5.78 2.21 13.29
N ARG A 218 5.53 1.19 12.45
CA ARG A 218 6.23 0.94 11.18
C ARG A 218 5.31 1.40 10.07
N ILE A 219 5.76 2.37 9.27
CA ILE A 219 5.00 2.86 8.13
C ILE A 219 5.82 2.61 6.86
N SER A 220 5.27 1.84 5.93
CA SER A 220 5.96 1.39 4.73
C SER A 220 5.55 2.16 3.46
N HIS A 221 6.36 2.02 2.41
CA HIS A 221 6.11 2.55 1.07
C HIS A 221 5.76 4.05 1.03
N LEU A 222 6.40 4.83 1.89
CA LEU A 222 6.32 6.27 1.87
C LEU A 222 7.19 6.82 0.74
N LYS A 223 6.84 8.00 0.23
CA LYS A 223 7.69 8.79 -0.66
C LYS A 223 7.95 10.18 -0.10
N GLY A 224 9.19 10.62 -0.17
CA GLY A 224 9.57 11.98 0.19
C GLY A 224 9.08 12.98 -0.85
N LYS A 225 8.45 14.06 -0.39
CA LYS A 225 8.10 15.21 -1.23
C LYS A 225 8.68 16.47 -0.61
N HIS A 226 9.51 17.17 -1.37
CA HIS A 226 10.00 18.49 -0.97
C HIS A 226 8.94 19.55 -1.26
N SER A 227 8.72 20.41 -0.28
CA SER A 227 7.90 21.61 -0.39
C SER A 227 8.69 22.80 0.14
N GLY A 228 8.15 24.02 -0.01
CA GLY A 228 8.74 25.23 0.61
C GLY A 228 8.82 25.17 2.13
N TYR A 229 8.08 24.25 2.78
CA TYR A 229 8.08 24.03 4.23
C TYR A 229 9.00 22.88 4.67
N GLY A 230 9.83 22.37 3.75
CA GLY A 230 10.72 21.25 4.00
C GLY A 230 10.20 19.93 3.45
N LEU A 231 10.86 18.85 3.87
CA LEU A 231 10.57 17.48 3.47
C LEU A 231 9.35 16.94 4.22
N GLN A 232 8.38 16.43 3.48
CA GLN A 232 7.24 15.72 4.04
C GLN A 232 7.11 14.36 3.36
N LEU A 233 6.92 13.31 4.16
CA LEU A 233 6.66 11.98 3.65
C LEU A 233 5.18 11.83 3.31
N GLN A 234 4.87 11.20 2.18
CA GLN A 234 3.50 10.99 1.72
C GLN A 234 3.20 9.50 1.60
N SER A 235 2.01 9.12 2.06
CA SER A 235 1.48 7.77 1.82
C SER A 235 1.27 7.54 0.32
N THR A 236 1.35 6.29 -0.08
CA THR A 236 1.17 5.83 -1.45
C THR A 236 0.14 4.71 -1.48
N ASN A 237 -0.22 4.21 -2.67
CA ASN A 237 -1.15 3.09 -2.81
C ASN A 237 -0.62 1.75 -2.26
N TYR A 238 0.65 1.72 -1.83
CA TYR A 238 1.30 0.54 -1.23
C TYR A 238 1.54 0.71 0.28
N THR A 239 1.18 1.87 0.85
CA THR A 239 1.49 2.17 2.24
C THR A 239 0.76 1.21 3.18
N THR A 240 1.53 0.55 4.05
CA THR A 240 1.01 -0.18 5.20
C THR A 240 1.40 0.52 6.48
N LEU A 241 0.52 0.46 7.47
CA LEU A 241 0.73 1.00 8.81
C LEU A 241 0.61 -0.17 9.78
N GLU A 242 1.67 -0.41 10.54
CA GLU A 242 1.76 -1.50 11.51
C GLU A 242 2.19 -0.91 12.86
N GLU A 243 1.42 -1.19 13.91
CA GLU A 243 1.85 -0.91 15.28
C GLU A 243 2.92 -1.94 15.68
N ILE A 244 4.02 -1.45 16.23
CA ILE A 244 5.13 -2.25 16.72
C ILE A 244 4.98 -2.33 18.23
N ASN A 245 4.85 -3.55 18.74
CA ASN A 245 5.01 -3.80 20.17
C ASN A 245 6.48 -3.56 20.51
N THR A 246 6.77 -2.46 21.19
CA THR A 246 8.13 -2.15 21.65
C THR A 246 8.41 -3.03 22.87
N SER A 247 9.16 -4.11 22.69
CA SER A 247 9.61 -4.96 23.79
C SER A 247 10.70 -4.32 24.65
N GLU A 248 10.93 -3.02 24.49
CA GLU A 248 11.94 -2.29 25.26
C GLU A 248 11.48 -2.26 26.72
N GLU A 249 12.32 -2.85 27.57
CA GLU A 249 12.18 -2.82 29.01
C GLU A 249 12.56 -1.42 29.48
N ASN A 250 11.56 -0.64 29.85
CA ASN A 250 11.73 0.71 30.38
C ASN A 250 11.81 0.63 31.90
N ALA A 251 12.63 1.48 32.52
CA ALA A 251 12.79 1.54 33.97
C ALA A 251 12.46 2.95 34.47
N ASP A 252 11.39 3.09 35.25
CA ASP A 252 10.92 4.38 35.74
C ASP A 252 10.30 4.24 37.15
N ASP A 253 10.08 5.38 37.81
CA ASP A 253 9.49 5.47 39.15
C ASP A 253 7.98 5.79 39.07
N VAL A 254 7.13 4.88 39.52
CA VAL A 254 5.68 5.10 39.61
C VAL A 254 5.38 5.89 40.87
N VAL A 255 4.89 7.12 40.69
CA VAL A 255 4.63 8.06 41.80
C VAL A 255 3.17 8.04 42.25
N GLY A 256 2.25 7.59 41.40
CA GLY A 256 0.82 7.54 41.72
C GLY A 256 0.04 6.69 40.75
N VAL A 257 -1.12 6.23 41.19
CA VAL A 257 -2.04 5.38 40.42
C VAL A 257 -3.46 5.89 40.61
N MET A 258 -4.25 5.83 39.55
CA MET A 258 -5.68 6.15 39.59
C MET A 258 -6.49 5.12 38.82
N ASP A 259 -7.76 4.97 39.17
CA ASP A 259 -8.69 4.11 38.43
C ASP A 259 -8.84 4.59 36.98
N SER A 260 -8.88 3.63 36.05
CA SER A 260 -9.19 3.92 34.66
C SER A 260 -10.71 3.94 34.45
N GLU A 261 -11.16 4.67 33.42
CA GLU A 261 -12.53 4.57 32.92
C GLU A 261 -12.83 3.16 32.34
N THR A 262 -11.78 2.42 32.00
CA THR A 262 -11.89 1.04 31.52
C THR A 262 -11.86 0.07 32.69
N PRO A 263 -12.93 -0.72 32.93
CA PRO A 263 -12.96 -1.69 34.02
C PRO A 263 -11.79 -2.69 33.94
N GLY A 264 -11.13 -2.92 35.07
CA GLY A 264 -9.99 -3.82 35.16
C GLY A 264 -8.64 -3.21 34.79
N PHE A 265 -8.59 -1.91 34.48
CA PHE A 265 -7.34 -1.19 34.25
C PHE A 265 -7.14 -0.05 35.26
N VAL A 266 -5.88 0.27 35.54
CA VAL A 266 -5.46 1.44 36.31
C VAL A 266 -4.50 2.29 35.48
N ASN A 267 -4.46 3.59 35.71
CA ASN A 267 -3.56 4.52 35.04
C ASN A 267 -2.40 4.89 35.97
N LEU A 268 -1.17 4.67 35.51
CA LEU A 268 0.05 5.00 36.25
C LEU A 268 0.54 6.40 35.91
N LEU A 269 0.87 7.18 36.95
CA LEU A 269 1.49 8.51 36.86
C LEU A 269 3.00 8.41 36.60
N LEU A 270 3.35 7.66 35.55
CA LEU A 270 4.71 7.46 35.03
C LEU A 270 4.86 8.22 33.70
N ALA A 271 3.83 8.10 32.87
CA ALA A 271 3.66 8.75 31.57
C ALA A 271 2.18 8.78 31.13
N VAL A 272 1.24 8.65 32.08
CA VAL A 272 -0.20 8.44 31.83
C VAL A 272 -0.42 7.19 30.96
N VAL A 273 -0.04 6.04 31.49
CA VAL A 273 -0.15 4.74 30.82
C VAL A 273 -1.08 3.81 31.61
N SER A 274 -1.85 2.99 30.90
CA SER A 274 -2.81 2.06 31.51
C SER A 274 -2.16 0.69 31.72
N ILE A 275 -2.51 0.00 32.80
CA ILE A 275 -2.08 -1.38 33.07
C ILE A 275 -3.27 -2.17 33.63
N ASP A 276 -3.30 -3.47 33.35
CA ASP A 276 -4.27 -4.38 33.98
C ASP A 276 -4.10 -4.34 35.51
N HIS A 277 -5.21 -4.16 36.23
CA HIS A 277 -5.24 -4.06 37.69
C HIS A 277 -4.53 -5.23 38.36
N SER A 278 -4.73 -6.45 37.85
CA SER A 278 -4.12 -7.67 38.40
C SER A 278 -2.59 -7.68 38.30
N LYS A 279 -2.03 -6.96 37.31
CA LYS A 279 -0.58 -6.81 37.14
C LYS A 279 -0.01 -5.71 38.04
N TRP A 280 -0.82 -4.73 38.42
CA TRP A 280 -0.43 -3.65 39.32
C TRP A 280 -0.56 -4.04 40.81
N ASP A 281 -1.54 -4.85 41.17
CA ASP A 281 -1.83 -5.28 42.55
C ASP A 281 -0.60 -5.64 43.41
N PRO A 282 0.43 -6.35 42.89
CA PRO A 282 1.63 -6.67 43.69
C PRO A 282 2.44 -5.46 44.16
N PHE A 283 2.28 -4.30 43.52
CA PHE A 283 3.05 -3.07 43.78
C PHE A 283 2.30 -2.07 44.66
N GLU A 284 1.00 -2.27 44.90
CA GLU A 284 0.15 -1.33 45.65
C GLU A 284 0.69 -1.05 47.06
N VAL A 285 1.13 -2.11 47.75
CA VAL A 285 1.75 -1.99 49.08
C VAL A 285 3.07 -1.22 49.00
N GLN A 286 3.84 -1.39 47.93
CA GLN A 286 5.11 -0.68 47.75
C GLN A 286 4.87 0.82 47.53
N LEU A 287 3.84 1.17 46.75
CA LEU A 287 3.46 2.56 46.49
C LEU A 287 3.11 3.32 47.78
N SER A 288 2.45 2.64 48.73
CA SER A 288 2.13 3.23 50.03
C SER A 288 3.37 3.64 50.85
N ASN A 289 4.53 3.06 50.54
CA ASN A 289 5.81 3.36 51.18
C ASN A 289 6.65 4.38 50.43
N GLY A 290 6.22 4.82 49.24
CA GLY A 290 6.92 5.78 48.39
C GLY A 290 6.88 5.40 46.91
N PRO A 291 7.57 6.15 46.03
CA PRO A 291 7.64 5.85 44.60
C PRO A 291 8.18 4.43 44.35
N VAL A 292 7.51 3.69 43.45
CA VAL A 292 7.89 2.30 43.13
C VAL A 292 8.71 2.28 41.86
N ARG A 293 9.94 1.80 41.95
CA ARG A 293 10.81 1.66 40.79
C ARG A 293 10.53 0.33 40.09
N VAL A 294 10.07 0.40 38.85
CA VAL A 294 9.63 -0.77 38.08
C VAL A 294 10.33 -0.83 36.74
N MET A 295 10.54 -2.05 36.26
CA MET A 295 10.80 -2.31 34.85
C MET A 295 9.52 -2.78 34.17
N TYR A 296 9.28 -2.31 32.95
CA TYR A 296 8.04 -2.62 32.23
C TYR A 296 8.20 -2.67 30.71
N LYS A 297 7.30 -3.42 30.07
CA LYS A 297 7.13 -3.45 28.61
C LYS A 297 5.83 -2.76 28.25
N ARG A 298 5.84 -1.97 27.18
CA ARG A 298 4.65 -1.22 26.74
C ARG A 298 4.29 -1.51 25.28
N SER A 299 2.99 -1.56 25.01
CA SER A 299 2.40 -1.53 23.68
C SER A 299 1.45 -0.34 23.62
N GLY A 300 1.80 0.68 22.84
CA GLY A 300 1.09 1.96 22.85
C GLY A 300 1.10 2.62 24.24
N ASN A 301 -0.09 2.96 24.73
CA ASN A 301 -0.30 3.52 26.07
C ASN A 301 -0.61 2.46 27.13
N VAL A 302 -0.42 1.17 26.82
CA VAL A 302 -0.72 0.06 27.72
C VAL A 302 0.56 -0.67 28.12
N ILE A 303 0.75 -0.87 29.42
CA ILE A 303 1.82 -1.72 29.95
C ILE A 303 1.40 -3.18 29.78
N THR A 304 2.21 -3.95 29.05
CA THR A 304 1.98 -5.38 28.83
C THR A 304 2.60 -6.23 29.92
N ASP A 305 3.74 -5.81 30.47
CA ASP A 305 4.46 -6.54 31.53
C ASP A 305 5.10 -5.54 32.49
N ILE A 306 5.13 -5.87 33.78
CA ILE A 306 5.72 -5.04 34.84
C ILE A 306 6.39 -5.93 35.89
N TYR A 307 7.54 -5.52 36.40
CA TYR A 307 8.32 -6.25 37.40
C TYR A 307 9.11 -5.26 38.26
N SER A 308 9.30 -5.59 39.54
CA SER A 308 10.09 -4.77 40.46
C SER A 308 11.57 -4.84 40.06
N LEU A 309 12.27 -3.71 40.23
CA LEU A 309 13.72 -3.66 40.20
C LEU A 309 14.34 -4.16 41.50
#